data_AF-A0A7S3S6Y6-F1
#
_entry.id   AF-A0A7S3S6Y6-F1
#
_cell.length_a   1.000
_cell.length_b   1.000
_cell.length_c   1.000
_cell.angle_alpha   90.00
_cell.angle_beta   90.00
_cell.angle_gamma   90.00
#
_symmetry.space_group_name_H-M   'P 1'
#
loop_
_entity.id
_entity.type
_entity.pdbx_description
1 polymer ?
#
loop_
_entity_poly.entity_id
_entity_poly.type
_entity_poly.pdbx_seq_one_letter_code
_entity_poly.pdbx_strand_id
1 'polypeptide(L)'
;SPLAVGGGGAAASAEEGEEDARLPSAAESSAVVLHGLFSRLRRSPEDQERVRRFAGEPPEPPFLRPVQLSGVAEPVASVHGAALAMRRALTQCALLANQTGGVHHSASLRVALLQHLFIGVLPLPLPLREQPRAAGVGMLDPPAPPRWGFDRRCFWHAAPVAFEEQAELLRLLGQLIRHYAAAVLCLTPTREMDAARIVTSSCAAALLDALLRVQAADAPTSLSRHYAGLQVGRRGASHARPFGFALAPFGFRELPSANLKLTSPELAAARAMCLDYFLAVTHAVPEEHLCFGWSRAASFSPGELALAGRVSTDLGFDSAEVRSEGVAPVPPFARLLTGEEPEVLTFCPGLATLRDGVFLLRLLLCADCAGLPPRRRWLPSDAALAWRHEAMKGGKADVAVRGFGQAALNVWILVPRIEKPNGLLAGFVQGLVGGKESGGAGRTTRPRATESGATAAALLA
;
A
#
# COMPACT_ATOMS: atom_id res chain seq x y z
N SER A 1 -71.79 71.06 -5.55
CA SER A 1 -72.94 70.80 -6.43
C SER A 1 -72.46 70.24 -7.75
N PRO A 2 -73.12 69.21 -8.29
CA PRO A 2 -73.86 68.15 -7.59
C PRO A 2 -73.43 66.76 -8.21
N LEU A 3 -73.78 65.56 -7.79
CA LEU A 3 -74.92 64.90 -7.11
C LEU A 3 -74.30 63.66 -6.39
N ALA A 4 -74.54 63.35 -5.10
CA ALA A 4 -75.79 62.81 -4.52
C ALA A 4 -76.16 61.46 -5.20
N VAL A 5 -76.35 60.30 -4.56
CA VAL A 5 -77.17 59.85 -3.42
C VAL A 5 -76.80 58.33 -3.26
N GLY A 6 -76.82 57.61 -2.13
CA GLY A 6 -77.36 57.79 -0.79
C GLY A 6 -77.66 56.41 -0.16
N GLY A 7 -77.92 56.41 1.14
CA GLY A 7 -78.58 55.33 1.91
C GLY A 7 -77.61 54.31 2.52
N GLY A 8 -77.55 54.07 3.84
CA GLY A 8 -78.43 54.46 4.94
C GLY A 8 -78.49 53.34 5.99
N GLY A 9 -78.25 53.69 7.27
CA GLY A 9 -78.57 52.91 8.49
C GLY A 9 -77.95 51.51 8.64
N ALA A 10 -78.02 50.83 9.78
CA ALA A 10 -78.18 51.19 11.18
C ALA A 10 -77.91 49.88 11.97
N ALA A 11 -77.44 50.03 13.20
CA ALA A 11 -77.67 49.14 14.35
C ALA A 11 -77.28 47.63 14.30
N ALA A 12 -76.45 47.28 15.30
CA ALA A 12 -76.63 46.17 16.23
C ALA A 12 -76.70 44.72 15.69
N SER A 13 -75.82 43.86 16.19
CA SER A 13 -76.13 42.93 17.29
C SER A 13 -75.09 41.80 17.31
N ALA A 14 -74.72 41.39 18.52
CA ALA A 14 -73.97 40.18 18.77
C ALA A 14 -74.83 38.95 18.45
N GLU A 15 -74.23 37.93 17.82
CA GLU A 15 -74.67 36.55 17.94
C GLU A 15 -73.43 35.63 18.04
N GLU A 16 -73.37 34.90 19.14
CA GLU A 16 -72.61 33.67 19.32
C GLU A 16 -73.32 32.50 18.61
N GLY A 17 -72.57 31.51 18.15
CA GLY A 17 -73.07 30.23 17.59
C GLY A 17 -72.16 29.75 16.46
N GLU A 18 -71.12 28.95 16.71
CA GLU A 18 -71.11 27.49 16.86
C GLU A 18 -71.03 26.73 15.51
N GLU A 19 -69.98 25.93 15.41
CA GLU A 19 -69.65 24.82 14.49
C GLU A 19 -69.91 24.95 12.97
N ASP A 20 -68.82 24.89 12.19
CA ASP A 20 -68.70 23.78 11.23
C ASP A 20 -67.25 23.55 10.75
N ALA A 21 -66.74 22.38 11.09
CA ALA A 21 -65.42 21.90 10.70
C ALA A 21 -65.38 21.54 9.20
N ARG A 22 -64.77 22.39 8.38
CA ARG A 22 -64.33 22.01 7.03
C ARG A 22 -62.84 21.72 7.01
N LEU A 23 -62.51 20.43 7.01
CA LEU A 23 -61.20 19.92 6.63
C LEU A 23 -60.90 20.33 5.17
N PRO A 24 -59.79 21.03 4.87
CA PRO A 24 -59.31 21.12 3.50
C PRO A 24 -58.76 19.75 3.07
N SER A 25 -59.17 19.33 1.87
CA SER A 25 -58.98 17.99 1.34
C SER A 25 -57.52 17.60 1.19
N ALA A 26 -57.24 16.34 1.49
CA ALA A 26 -56.00 15.66 1.18
C ALA A 26 -55.78 15.61 -0.34
N ALA A 27 -54.81 16.36 -0.83
CA ALA A 27 -54.00 15.98 -1.97
C ALA A 27 -52.61 16.58 -1.79
N GLU A 28 -51.60 15.71 -1.89
CA GLU A 28 -50.16 16.00 -1.92
C GLU A 28 -49.45 16.17 -0.56
N SER A 29 -49.57 15.12 0.25
CA SER A 29 -48.55 14.75 1.24
C SER A 29 -47.57 13.73 0.66
N SER A 30 -46.27 14.01 0.71
CA SER A 30 -45.23 13.02 1.08
C SER A 30 -43.95 13.78 1.48
N ALA A 31 -43.89 14.27 2.72
CA ALA A 31 -43.37 13.55 3.89
C ALA A 31 -41.83 13.54 3.98
N VAL A 32 -41.26 14.72 4.24
CA VAL A 32 -40.13 14.80 5.18
C VAL A 32 -40.74 14.85 6.57
N VAL A 33 -40.83 13.69 7.23
CA VAL A 33 -41.20 13.61 8.65
C VAL A 33 -40.01 14.13 9.46
N LEU A 34 -40.01 15.43 9.72
CA LEU A 34 -39.10 16.04 10.70
C LEU A 34 -39.86 16.25 12.01
N HIS A 35 -39.30 15.68 13.07
CA HIS A 35 -39.76 15.76 14.46
C HIS A 35 -40.42 17.10 14.83
N GLY A 36 -41.60 17.03 15.46
CA GLY A 36 -42.45 18.17 15.86
C GLY A 36 -41.88 19.16 16.87
N LEU A 37 -40.61 19.01 17.28
CA LEU A 37 -39.90 20.00 18.12
C LEU A 37 -39.17 21.07 17.30
N PHE A 38 -38.96 20.87 15.99
CA PHE A 38 -38.28 21.84 15.11
C PHE A 38 -39.22 22.71 14.27
N SER A 39 -40.53 22.49 14.36
CA SER A 39 -41.56 23.28 13.65
C SER A 39 -41.57 24.77 14.04
N ARG A 40 -40.95 25.12 15.18
CA ARG A 40 -40.75 26.51 15.65
C ARG A 40 -39.56 27.22 15.00
N LEU A 41 -38.73 26.52 14.24
CA LEU A 41 -37.69 27.10 13.38
C LEU A 41 -38.21 27.34 11.96
N ARG A 42 -39.48 27.73 11.81
CA ARG A 42 -39.96 28.28 10.55
C ARG A 42 -39.24 29.61 10.35
N ARG A 43 -38.08 29.57 9.68
CA ARG A 43 -37.34 30.77 9.27
C ARG A 43 -38.27 31.52 8.32
N SER A 44 -38.85 32.63 8.77
CA SER A 44 -39.53 33.54 7.86
C SER A 44 -38.55 33.89 6.72
N PRO A 45 -39.02 34.21 5.50
CA PRO A 45 -38.12 34.65 4.44
C PRO A 45 -37.22 35.82 4.89
N GLU A 46 -37.72 36.67 5.79
CA GLU A 46 -36.94 37.74 6.43
C GLU A 46 -35.82 37.22 7.36
N ASP A 47 -36.06 36.16 8.13
CA ASP A 47 -35.02 35.54 8.96
C ASP A 47 -33.95 34.83 8.12
N GLN A 48 -34.33 34.25 6.98
CA GLN A 48 -33.36 33.70 6.03
C GLN A 48 -32.49 34.79 5.42
N GLU A 49 -33.09 35.93 5.08
CA GLU A 49 -32.40 37.11 4.56
C GLU A 49 -31.45 37.71 5.60
N ARG A 50 -31.88 37.84 6.86
CA ARG A 50 -31.03 38.29 7.98
C ARG A 50 -29.87 37.34 8.24
N VAL A 51 -30.13 36.03 8.27
CA VAL A 51 -29.07 35.01 8.43
C VAL A 51 -28.08 35.06 7.27
N ARG A 52 -28.54 35.25 6.03
CA ARG A 52 -27.67 35.43 4.85
C ARG A 52 -26.81 36.70 4.97
N ARG A 53 -27.38 37.81 5.45
CA ARG A 53 -26.63 39.06 5.71
C ARG A 53 -25.55 38.90 6.78
N PHE A 54 -25.79 38.09 7.82
CA PHE A 54 -24.80 37.80 8.86
C PHE A 54 -23.79 36.70 8.47
N ALA A 55 -24.18 35.76 7.60
CA ALA A 55 -23.34 34.62 7.20
C ALA A 55 -22.31 34.97 6.11
N GLY A 56 -22.42 36.15 5.49
CA GLY A 56 -21.61 36.53 4.34
C GLY A 56 -22.06 35.84 3.04
N GLU A 57 -21.43 36.20 1.92
CA GLU A 57 -21.68 35.50 0.66
C GLU A 57 -21.17 34.04 0.76
N PRO A 58 -21.96 33.05 0.30
CA PRO A 58 -21.48 31.68 0.28
C PRO A 58 -20.25 31.59 -0.61
N PRO A 59 -19.20 30.86 -0.18
CA PRO A 59 -18.04 30.62 -1.04
C PRO A 59 -18.53 29.94 -2.33
N GLU A 60 -17.96 30.35 -3.46
CA GLU A 60 -18.31 29.80 -4.77
C GLU A 60 -18.19 28.27 -4.73
N PRO A 61 -19.24 27.51 -5.14
CA PRO A 61 -19.21 26.07 -5.05
C PRO A 61 -18.04 25.51 -5.87
N PRO A 62 -17.27 24.56 -5.32
CA PRO A 62 -16.11 24.04 -6.01
C PRO A 62 -16.52 23.36 -7.32
N PHE A 63 -15.83 23.68 -8.42
CA PHE A 63 -16.06 23.03 -9.71
C PHE A 63 -15.61 21.56 -9.67
N LEU A 64 -16.56 20.64 -9.63
CA LEU A 64 -16.29 19.20 -9.63
C LEU A 64 -16.13 18.67 -11.05
N ARG A 65 -14.97 18.09 -11.34
CA ARG A 65 -14.74 17.32 -12.58
C ARG A 65 -15.36 15.94 -12.43
N PRO A 66 -16.00 15.40 -13.49
CA PRO A 66 -16.59 14.07 -13.44
C PRO A 66 -15.51 13.00 -13.29
N VAL A 67 -15.79 12.01 -12.43
CA VAL A 67 -14.93 10.83 -12.21
C VAL A 67 -15.53 9.64 -12.94
N GLN A 68 -14.76 9.02 -13.83
CA GLN A 68 -15.19 7.89 -14.66
C GLN A 68 -14.54 6.59 -14.17
N LEU A 69 -15.15 5.95 -13.17
CA LEU A 69 -14.65 4.70 -12.59
C LEU A 69 -14.76 3.50 -13.54
N SER A 70 -15.74 3.51 -14.45
CA SER A 70 -15.95 2.47 -15.47
C SER A 70 -14.94 2.53 -16.62
N GLY A 71 -14.11 3.57 -16.72
CA GLY A 71 -13.14 3.73 -17.82
C GLY A 71 -11.96 2.75 -17.80
N VAL A 72 -11.88 1.87 -16.80
CA VAL A 72 -10.77 0.92 -16.54
C VAL A 72 -11.20 -0.55 -16.78
N ALA A 73 -12.35 -0.80 -17.42
CA ALA A 73 -13.02 -2.11 -17.42
C ALA A 73 -12.60 -3.09 -18.55
N GLU A 74 -11.31 -3.33 -18.76
CA GLU A 74 -10.84 -4.34 -19.73
C GLU A 74 -9.60 -5.08 -19.21
N PRO A 75 -9.52 -6.42 -19.28
CA PRO A 75 -8.25 -7.11 -19.11
C PRO A 75 -7.31 -6.72 -20.25
N VAL A 76 -6.06 -6.40 -19.90
CA VAL A 76 -5.11 -5.84 -20.87
C VAL A 76 -4.44 -6.94 -21.69
N ALA A 77 -4.43 -6.78 -23.01
CA ALA A 77 -3.79 -7.72 -23.94
C ALA A 77 -2.34 -7.36 -24.30
N SER A 78 -1.89 -6.15 -23.95
CA SER A 78 -0.55 -5.67 -24.28
C SER A 78 0.04 -4.82 -23.16
N VAL A 79 1.38 -4.71 -23.12
CA VAL A 79 2.12 -3.89 -22.15
C VAL A 79 1.73 -2.41 -22.28
N HIS A 80 1.55 -1.92 -23.51
CA HIS A 80 1.01 -0.58 -23.76
C HIS A 80 -0.40 -0.40 -23.17
N GLY A 81 -1.28 -1.40 -23.34
CA GLY A 81 -2.61 -1.42 -22.74
C GLY A 81 -2.56 -1.37 -21.22
N ALA A 82 -1.62 -2.09 -20.60
CA ALA A 82 -1.37 -2.03 -19.15
C ALA A 82 -0.99 -0.61 -18.70
N ALA A 83 -0.09 0.06 -19.44
CA ALA A 83 0.31 1.43 -19.14
C ALA A 83 -0.87 2.41 -19.27
N LEU A 84 -1.72 2.24 -20.30
CA LEU A 84 -2.94 3.05 -20.48
C LEU A 84 -3.95 2.83 -19.34
N ALA A 85 -4.17 1.58 -18.92
CA ALA A 85 -5.04 1.26 -17.80
C ALA A 85 -4.54 1.89 -16.49
N MET A 86 -3.24 1.79 -16.21
CA MET A 86 -2.60 2.44 -15.07
C MET A 86 -2.72 3.97 -15.13
N ARG A 87 -2.51 4.59 -16.29
CA ARG A 87 -2.68 6.05 -16.49
C ARG A 87 -4.11 6.50 -16.20
N ARG A 88 -5.10 5.78 -16.73
CA ARG A 88 -6.52 6.07 -16.50
C ARG A 88 -6.84 5.94 -15.02
N ALA A 89 -6.47 4.84 -14.38
CA ALA A 89 -6.70 4.62 -12.95
C ALA A 89 -6.06 5.72 -12.10
N LEU A 90 -4.80 6.08 -12.39
CA LEU A 90 -4.10 7.15 -11.69
C LEU A 90 -4.82 8.49 -11.83
N THR A 91 -5.27 8.85 -13.05
CA THR A 91 -5.99 10.09 -13.31
C THR A 91 -7.28 10.15 -12.48
N GLN A 92 -8.05 9.07 -12.45
CA GLN A 92 -9.27 9.01 -11.63
C GLN A 92 -8.96 9.05 -10.14
N CYS A 93 -7.90 8.37 -9.68
CA CYS A 93 -7.45 8.44 -8.29
C CYS A 93 -6.98 9.84 -7.88
N ALA A 94 -6.36 10.60 -8.79
CA ALA A 94 -5.96 11.98 -8.57
C ALA A 94 -7.18 12.92 -8.48
N LEU A 95 -8.16 12.79 -9.38
CA LEU A 95 -9.42 13.54 -9.29
C LEU A 95 -10.13 13.28 -7.96
N LEU A 96 -10.27 12.01 -7.56
CA LEU A 96 -10.89 11.64 -6.29
C LEU A 96 -10.13 12.19 -5.08
N ALA A 97 -8.80 12.22 -5.12
CA ALA A 97 -7.98 12.76 -4.03
C ALA A 97 -8.13 14.29 -3.91
N ASN A 98 -8.16 14.99 -5.04
CA ASN A 98 -8.25 16.44 -5.08
C ASN A 98 -9.67 16.96 -4.77
N GLN A 99 -10.70 16.13 -5.02
CA GLN A 99 -12.10 16.47 -4.80
C GLN A 99 -12.68 15.82 -3.54
N THR A 100 -11.85 15.44 -2.57
CA THR A 100 -12.28 14.80 -1.31
C THR A 100 -13.29 15.63 -0.50
N GLY A 101 -13.32 16.95 -0.69
CA GLY A 101 -14.29 17.85 -0.06
C GLY A 101 -15.70 17.78 -0.66
N GLY A 102 -15.82 17.43 -1.95
CA GLY A 102 -17.10 17.36 -2.66
C GLY A 102 -17.58 15.95 -3.00
N VAL A 103 -16.67 14.99 -3.12
CA VAL A 103 -17.00 13.58 -3.45
C VAL A 103 -17.01 12.74 -2.17
N HIS A 104 -18.21 12.32 -1.77
CA HIS A 104 -18.39 11.38 -0.67
C HIS A 104 -17.68 10.04 -0.95
N HIS A 105 -17.12 9.42 0.09
CA HIS A 105 -16.44 8.12 0.02
C HIS A 105 -15.29 8.03 -0.99
N SER A 106 -14.68 9.16 -1.36
CA SER A 106 -13.53 9.23 -2.28
C SER A 106 -12.38 8.27 -1.94
N ALA A 107 -12.07 8.04 -0.66
CA ALA A 107 -11.09 7.04 -0.24
C ALA A 107 -11.52 5.61 -0.59
N SER A 108 -12.77 5.24 -0.32
CA SER A 108 -13.31 3.91 -0.65
C SER A 108 -13.32 3.67 -2.16
N LEU A 109 -13.72 4.67 -2.94
CA LEU A 109 -13.73 4.59 -4.41
C LEU A 109 -12.32 4.40 -4.99
N ARG A 110 -11.31 5.09 -4.43
CA ARG A 110 -9.90 4.88 -4.80
C ARG A 110 -9.43 3.46 -4.48
N VAL A 111 -9.75 2.95 -3.30
CA VAL A 111 -9.39 1.58 -2.89
C VAL A 111 -10.04 0.56 -3.83
N ALA A 112 -11.34 0.68 -4.11
CA ALA A 112 -12.05 -0.23 -5.00
C ALA A 112 -11.49 -0.21 -6.43
N LEU A 113 -11.20 0.97 -6.98
CA LEU A 113 -10.61 1.11 -8.31
C LEU A 113 -9.23 0.45 -8.40
N LEU A 114 -8.38 0.66 -7.39
CA LEU A 114 -7.03 0.09 -7.37
C LEU A 114 -7.03 -1.42 -7.09
N GLN A 115 -7.97 -1.91 -6.28
CA GLN A 115 -8.21 -3.34 -6.12
C GLN A 115 -8.59 -3.97 -7.47
N HIS A 116 -9.56 -3.39 -8.17
CA HIS A 116 -9.94 -3.86 -9.50
C HIS A 116 -8.77 -3.84 -10.49
N LEU A 117 -7.96 -2.76 -10.49
CA LEU A 117 -6.79 -2.65 -11.35
C LEU A 117 -5.78 -3.78 -11.11
N PHE A 118 -5.36 -3.99 -9.85
CA PHE A 118 -4.27 -4.92 -9.54
C PHE A 118 -4.69 -6.40 -9.53
N ILE A 119 -5.98 -6.69 -9.30
CA ILE A 119 -6.48 -8.07 -9.20
C ILE A 119 -7.16 -8.53 -10.50
N GLY A 120 -7.89 -7.64 -11.18
CA GLY A 120 -8.75 -8.01 -12.31
C GLY A 120 -8.28 -7.52 -13.68
N VAL A 121 -7.59 -6.37 -13.74
CA VAL A 121 -7.21 -5.74 -15.02
C VAL A 121 -5.79 -6.09 -15.43
N LEU A 122 -4.84 -5.95 -14.51
CA LEU A 122 -3.44 -6.20 -14.78
C LEU A 122 -3.11 -7.70 -14.60
N PRO A 123 -2.46 -8.34 -15.58
CA PRO A 123 -2.06 -9.74 -15.45
C PRO A 123 -0.97 -9.87 -14.39
N LEU A 124 -1.18 -10.75 -13.41
CA LEU A 124 -0.16 -11.05 -12.41
C LEU A 124 1.01 -11.78 -13.06
N PRO A 125 2.25 -11.50 -12.63
CA PRO A 125 3.43 -12.14 -13.19
C PRO A 125 3.47 -13.63 -12.84
N LEU A 126 3.94 -14.45 -13.78
CA LEU A 126 4.15 -15.87 -13.53
C LEU A 126 5.37 -16.08 -12.61
N PRO A 127 5.38 -17.13 -11.77
CA PRO A 127 6.52 -17.47 -10.94
C PRO A 127 7.81 -17.66 -11.76
N LEU A 128 8.94 -17.27 -11.16
CA LEU A 128 10.26 -17.54 -11.74
C LEU A 128 10.48 -19.05 -11.87
N ARG A 129 11.09 -19.48 -12.99
CA ARG A 129 11.43 -20.89 -13.21
C ARG A 129 12.92 -21.06 -13.36
N GLU A 130 13.42 -22.19 -12.89
CA GLU A 130 14.79 -22.60 -13.17
C GLU A 130 14.88 -22.97 -14.65
N GLN A 131 15.80 -22.33 -15.36
CA GLN A 131 16.06 -22.64 -16.76
C GLN A 131 17.11 -23.76 -16.84
N PRO A 132 16.91 -24.77 -17.71
CA PRO A 132 17.90 -25.82 -17.88
C PRO A 132 19.21 -25.21 -18.36
N ARG A 133 20.32 -25.55 -17.70
CA ARG A 133 21.66 -25.14 -18.15
C ARG A 133 21.85 -25.68 -19.57
N ALA A 134 22.00 -24.80 -20.54
CA ALA A 134 22.41 -25.21 -21.88
C ALA A 134 23.79 -25.87 -21.75
N ALA A 135 23.82 -27.20 -21.85
CA ALA A 135 25.06 -27.95 -21.86
C ALA A 135 25.77 -27.69 -23.19
N GLY A 136 26.90 -27.00 -23.16
CA GLY A 136 27.84 -26.95 -24.28
C GLY A 136 27.48 -25.97 -25.40
N VAL A 137 27.50 -24.68 -25.11
CA VAL A 137 27.44 -23.64 -26.14
C VAL A 137 28.80 -22.94 -26.20
N GLY A 138 29.39 -22.89 -27.41
CA GLY A 138 30.79 -22.56 -27.65
C GLY A 138 31.13 -21.09 -27.37
N MET A 139 32.43 -20.79 -27.42
CA MET A 139 33.07 -19.51 -27.05
C MET A 139 32.60 -18.27 -27.85
N LEU A 140 31.64 -18.40 -28.76
CA LEU A 140 31.15 -17.37 -29.69
C LEU A 140 29.66 -17.04 -29.54
N ASP A 141 28.95 -17.69 -28.61
CA ASP A 141 27.52 -17.54 -28.45
C ASP A 141 27.14 -16.52 -27.35
N PRO A 142 25.94 -15.90 -27.42
CA PRO A 142 25.48 -14.91 -26.46
C PRO A 142 25.54 -15.43 -25.02
N PRO A 143 25.69 -14.53 -24.01
CA PRO A 143 25.84 -14.91 -22.61
C PRO A 143 24.75 -15.91 -22.21
N ALA A 144 25.17 -17.00 -21.57
CA ALA A 144 24.26 -18.06 -21.12
C ALA A 144 23.06 -17.45 -20.37
N PRO A 145 21.83 -17.93 -20.65
CA PRO A 145 20.65 -17.39 -20.00
C PRO A 145 20.77 -17.53 -18.47
N PRO A 146 20.16 -16.60 -17.72
CA PRO A 146 20.23 -16.64 -16.26
C PRO A 146 19.60 -17.94 -15.78
N ARG A 147 20.16 -18.51 -14.70
CA ARG A 147 19.65 -19.74 -14.09
C ARG A 147 18.16 -19.63 -13.73
N TRP A 148 17.71 -18.44 -13.37
CA TRP A 148 16.34 -18.14 -13.00
C TRP A 148 15.81 -16.99 -13.85
N GLY A 149 14.62 -17.15 -14.41
CA GLY A 149 14.01 -16.11 -15.25
C GLY A 149 12.53 -16.36 -15.49
N PHE A 150 11.91 -15.43 -16.21
CA PHE A 150 10.52 -15.57 -16.64
C PHE A 150 10.39 -16.60 -17.76
N ASP A 151 9.28 -17.33 -17.74
CA ASP A 151 8.81 -18.08 -18.89
C ASP A 151 8.38 -17.10 -19.99
N ARG A 152 8.60 -17.45 -21.27
CA ARG A 152 8.11 -16.67 -22.41
C ARG A 152 6.58 -16.56 -22.43
N ARG A 153 5.88 -17.45 -21.72
CA ARG A 153 4.43 -17.38 -21.51
C ARG A 153 4.00 -16.27 -20.53
N CYS A 154 4.93 -15.68 -19.77
CA CYS A 154 4.62 -14.59 -18.86
C CYS A 154 4.29 -13.34 -19.66
N PHE A 155 3.14 -12.72 -19.40
CA PHE A 155 2.69 -11.50 -20.09
C PHE A 155 3.78 -10.41 -20.14
N TRP A 156 4.46 -10.18 -19.01
CA TRP A 156 5.50 -9.15 -18.88
C TRP A 156 6.83 -9.49 -19.57
N HIS A 157 6.99 -10.70 -20.07
CA HIS A 157 8.18 -11.17 -20.78
C HIS A 157 7.89 -11.71 -22.20
N ALA A 158 6.60 -11.82 -22.57
CA ALA A 158 6.16 -12.37 -23.85
C ALA A 158 6.48 -11.46 -25.03
N ALA A 159 6.45 -10.14 -24.81
CA ALA A 159 6.75 -9.12 -25.81
C ALA A 159 7.97 -8.27 -25.37
N PRO A 160 8.78 -7.78 -26.32
CA PRO A 160 9.83 -6.81 -26.00
C PRO A 160 9.19 -5.53 -25.47
N VAL A 161 9.74 -5.01 -24.38
CA VAL A 161 9.31 -3.76 -23.74
C VAL A 161 10.37 -2.70 -24.03
N ALA A 162 9.97 -1.52 -24.49
CA ALA A 162 10.91 -0.40 -24.67
C ALA A 162 11.30 0.22 -23.33
N PHE A 163 12.46 0.87 -23.26
CA PHE A 163 12.95 1.52 -22.05
C PHE A 163 11.98 2.57 -21.53
N GLU A 164 11.41 3.40 -22.42
CA GLU A 164 10.43 4.42 -22.06
C GLU A 164 9.15 3.81 -21.47
N GLU A 165 8.66 2.71 -22.05
CA GLU A 165 7.48 2.00 -21.54
C GLU A 165 7.73 1.39 -20.17
N GLN A 166 8.90 0.78 -19.95
CA GLN A 166 9.29 0.24 -18.66
C GLN A 166 9.40 1.36 -17.60
N ALA A 167 10.08 2.45 -17.93
CA ALA A 167 10.24 3.60 -17.04
C ALA A 167 8.88 4.21 -16.68
N GLU A 168 7.98 4.31 -17.65
CA GLU A 168 6.64 4.82 -17.42
C GLU A 168 5.80 3.89 -16.54
N LEU A 169 5.82 2.57 -16.79
CA LEU A 169 5.12 1.59 -15.96
C LEU A 169 5.58 1.63 -14.51
N LEU A 170 6.89 1.69 -14.26
CA LEU A 170 7.44 1.81 -12.91
C LEU A 170 6.98 3.11 -12.24
N ARG A 171 7.06 4.24 -12.95
CA ARG A 171 6.60 5.54 -12.44
C ARG A 171 5.12 5.51 -12.08
N LEU A 172 4.27 4.96 -12.94
CA LEU A 172 2.83 4.85 -12.72
C LEU A 172 2.53 3.93 -11.53
N LEU A 173 3.18 2.77 -11.46
CA LEU A 173 3.02 1.82 -10.36
C LEU A 173 3.40 2.46 -9.01
N GLY A 174 4.54 3.16 -8.95
CA GLY A 174 4.95 3.88 -7.73
C GLY A 174 3.97 4.97 -7.29
N GLN A 175 3.31 5.65 -8.23
CA GLN A 175 2.25 6.61 -7.92
C GLN A 175 0.97 5.90 -7.44
N LEU A 176 0.54 4.83 -8.11
CA LEU A 176 -0.63 4.04 -7.73
C LEU A 176 -0.47 3.40 -6.33
N ILE A 177 0.72 2.89 -6.00
CA ILE A 177 1.03 2.35 -4.65
C ILE A 177 0.84 3.44 -3.58
N ARG A 178 1.33 4.67 -3.84
CA ARG A 178 1.12 5.80 -2.93
C ARG A 178 -0.35 6.18 -2.77
N HIS A 179 -1.09 6.23 -3.89
CA HIS A 179 -2.54 6.46 -3.85
C HIS A 179 -3.27 5.38 -3.06
N TYR A 180 -2.87 4.12 -3.21
CA TYR A 180 -3.44 3.00 -2.48
C TYR A 180 -3.17 3.12 -0.98
N ALA A 181 -1.91 3.32 -0.59
CA ALA A 181 -1.51 3.46 0.80
C ALA A 181 -2.24 4.62 1.50
N ALA A 182 -2.28 5.80 0.86
CA ALA A 182 -3.01 6.95 1.37
C ALA A 182 -4.51 6.64 1.55
N ALA A 183 -5.15 6.04 0.54
CA ALA A 183 -6.58 5.77 0.57
C ALA A 183 -6.97 4.73 1.61
N VAL A 184 -6.22 3.63 1.72
CA VAL A 184 -6.48 2.55 2.68
C VAL A 184 -6.37 3.03 4.12
N LEU A 185 -5.36 3.84 4.45
CA LEU A 185 -5.15 4.37 5.80
C LEU A 185 -6.19 5.43 6.21
N CYS A 186 -7.02 5.91 5.28
CA CYS A 186 -8.19 6.74 5.60
C CYS A 186 -9.38 5.91 6.12
N LEU A 187 -9.45 4.63 5.76
CA LEU A 187 -10.64 3.80 5.99
C LEU A 187 -10.63 3.18 7.39
N THR A 188 -11.80 2.69 7.81
CA THR A 188 -11.91 1.86 9.01
C THR A 188 -11.43 0.45 8.68
N PRO A 189 -10.50 -0.14 9.45
CA PRO A 189 -10.09 -1.52 9.23
C PRO A 189 -11.26 -2.45 9.54
N THR A 190 -11.59 -3.33 8.59
CA THR A 190 -12.46 -4.49 8.80
C THR A 190 -11.69 -5.73 8.37
N ARG A 191 -12.08 -6.92 8.84
CA ARG A 191 -11.35 -8.15 8.50
C ARG A 191 -11.31 -8.43 6.99
N GLU A 192 -12.39 -8.10 6.29
CA GLU A 192 -12.50 -8.24 4.84
C GLU A 192 -11.64 -7.19 4.12
N MET A 193 -11.65 -5.95 4.61
CA MET A 193 -10.81 -4.88 4.07
C MET A 193 -9.33 -5.17 4.29
N ASP A 194 -8.95 -5.71 5.46
CA ASP A 194 -7.58 -6.10 5.77
C ASP A 194 -7.11 -7.22 4.83
N ALA A 195 -7.97 -8.22 4.59
CA ALA A 195 -7.69 -9.29 3.63
C ALA A 195 -7.48 -8.75 2.20
N ALA A 196 -8.39 -7.90 1.73
CA ALA A 196 -8.27 -7.29 0.41
C ALA A 196 -7.05 -6.36 0.31
N ARG A 197 -6.73 -5.60 1.37
CA ARG A 197 -5.52 -4.76 1.48
C ARG A 197 -4.26 -5.58 1.29
N ILE A 198 -4.15 -6.67 2.05
CA ILE A 198 -2.97 -7.53 2.04
C ILE A 198 -2.77 -8.15 0.66
N VAL A 199 -3.81 -8.75 0.07
CA VAL A 199 -3.72 -9.37 -1.26
C VAL A 199 -3.40 -8.36 -2.35
N THR A 200 -4.06 -7.20 -2.36
CA THR A 200 -3.82 -6.15 -3.36
C THR A 200 -2.39 -5.60 -3.26
N SER A 201 -1.89 -5.42 -2.04
CA SER A 201 -0.51 -4.97 -1.82
C SER A 201 0.50 -6.01 -2.31
N SER A 202 0.22 -7.30 -2.09
CA SER A 202 1.05 -8.39 -2.62
C SER A 202 1.05 -8.43 -4.15
N CYS A 203 -0.10 -8.18 -4.80
CA CYS A 203 -0.19 -8.10 -6.26
C CYS A 203 0.66 -6.95 -6.81
N ALA A 204 0.53 -5.76 -6.22
CA ALA A 204 1.36 -4.60 -6.58
C ALA A 204 2.86 -4.86 -6.34
N ALA A 205 3.22 -5.59 -5.28
CA ALA A 205 4.59 -5.99 -5.00
C ALA A 205 5.14 -6.95 -6.05
N ALA A 206 4.35 -7.96 -6.44
CA ALA A 206 4.76 -8.92 -7.47
C ALA A 206 4.96 -8.21 -8.82
N LEU A 207 4.06 -7.30 -9.19
CA LEU A 207 4.20 -6.47 -10.39
C LEU A 207 5.45 -5.59 -10.35
N LEU A 208 5.75 -4.96 -9.20
CA LEU A 208 6.94 -4.13 -9.04
C LEU A 208 8.22 -4.94 -9.22
N ASP A 209 8.33 -6.11 -8.57
CA ASP A 209 9.45 -7.03 -8.71
C ASP A 209 9.60 -7.52 -10.16
N ALA A 210 8.49 -7.89 -10.81
CA ALA A 210 8.50 -8.36 -12.19
C ALA A 210 8.95 -7.29 -13.18
N LEU A 211 8.39 -6.07 -13.10
CA LEU A 211 8.74 -4.96 -14.00
C LEU A 211 10.21 -4.55 -13.88
N LEU A 212 10.81 -4.67 -12.69
CA LEU A 212 12.24 -4.39 -12.50
C LEU A 212 13.14 -5.46 -13.12
N ARG A 213 12.68 -6.73 -13.17
CA ARG A 213 13.40 -7.83 -13.80
C ARG A 213 13.32 -7.81 -15.34
N VAL A 214 12.27 -7.20 -15.91
CA VAL A 214 12.15 -7.03 -17.36
C VAL A 214 13.36 -6.27 -17.90
N GLN A 215 13.92 -6.76 -19.00
CA GLN A 215 14.98 -6.05 -19.73
C GLN A 215 14.33 -5.26 -20.86
N ALA A 216 14.58 -3.96 -20.87
CA ALA A 216 14.24 -3.13 -22.02
C ALA A 216 15.01 -3.60 -23.26
N ALA A 217 14.31 -3.73 -24.38
CA ALA A 217 14.85 -4.31 -25.62
C ALA A 217 15.83 -3.38 -26.35
N ASP A 218 15.61 -2.07 -26.22
CA ASP A 218 16.39 -0.98 -26.80
C ASP A 218 17.58 -0.57 -25.90
N ALA A 219 17.30 -0.17 -24.66
CA ALA A 219 18.29 0.36 -23.73
C ALA A 219 18.08 -0.24 -22.33
N PRO A 220 18.70 -1.40 -22.01
CA PRO A 220 18.53 -2.01 -20.71
C PRO A 220 19.16 -1.15 -19.61
N THR A 221 18.44 -0.94 -18.51
CA THR A 221 18.98 -0.20 -17.36
C THR A 221 19.96 -1.05 -16.58
N SER A 222 21.01 -0.43 -16.02
CA SER A 222 21.95 -1.11 -15.12
C SER A 222 21.23 -1.73 -13.93
N LEU A 223 20.18 -1.05 -13.40
CA LEU A 223 19.34 -1.59 -12.33
C LEU A 223 18.68 -2.90 -12.75
N SER A 224 17.97 -2.94 -13.88
CA SER A 224 17.28 -4.15 -14.34
C SER A 224 18.24 -5.29 -14.63
N ARG A 225 19.43 -5.00 -15.21
CA ARG A 225 20.45 -6.04 -15.45
C ARG A 225 20.97 -6.65 -14.16
N HIS A 226 21.34 -5.81 -13.18
CA HIS A 226 21.82 -6.29 -11.88
C HIS A 226 20.72 -7.02 -11.12
N TYR A 227 19.50 -6.47 -11.09
CA TYR A 227 18.37 -7.03 -10.38
C TYR A 227 17.97 -8.41 -10.91
N ALA A 228 17.96 -8.59 -12.23
CA ALA A 228 17.70 -9.88 -12.88
C ALA A 228 18.88 -10.87 -12.80
N GLY A 229 20.07 -10.45 -12.37
CA GLY A 229 21.26 -11.30 -12.35
C GLY A 229 21.86 -11.55 -13.74
N LEU A 230 21.72 -10.59 -14.66
CA LEU A 230 22.15 -10.73 -16.05
C LEU A 230 23.53 -10.12 -16.35
N GLN A 231 24.16 -9.47 -15.37
CA GLN A 231 25.45 -8.81 -15.59
C GLN A 231 26.61 -9.83 -15.68
N VAL A 232 27.43 -9.72 -16.71
CA VAL A 232 28.68 -10.50 -16.80
C VAL A 232 29.74 -9.84 -15.92
N GLY A 233 30.31 -10.57 -14.96
CA GLY A 233 31.33 -10.03 -14.07
C GLY A 233 32.63 -9.68 -14.79
N ARG A 234 33.42 -8.75 -14.21
CA ARG A 234 34.71 -8.23 -14.73
C ARG A 234 35.81 -9.27 -15.00
N ARG A 235 35.58 -10.55 -14.66
CA ARG A 235 36.50 -11.69 -14.87
C ARG A 235 35.90 -12.83 -15.72
N GLY A 236 34.86 -12.56 -16.51
CA GLY A 236 34.23 -13.59 -17.38
C GLY A 236 33.48 -14.69 -16.62
N ALA A 237 33.42 -14.63 -15.29
CA ALA A 237 32.64 -15.56 -14.48
C ALA A 237 31.18 -15.07 -14.37
N SER A 238 30.24 -15.89 -14.83
CA SER A 238 28.78 -15.67 -14.76
C SER A 238 28.22 -15.88 -13.34
N HIS A 239 28.75 -15.15 -12.36
CA HIS A 239 28.30 -15.20 -10.96
C HIS A 239 27.23 -14.15 -10.61
N ALA A 240 26.56 -13.54 -11.59
CA ALA A 240 25.46 -12.64 -11.30
C ALA A 240 24.25 -13.43 -10.80
N ARG A 241 24.10 -13.49 -9.47
CA ARG A 241 22.88 -14.00 -8.85
C ARG A 241 21.84 -12.88 -8.82
N PRO A 242 20.55 -13.18 -9.03
CA PRO A 242 19.50 -12.17 -9.02
C PRO A 242 19.34 -11.54 -7.64
N PHE A 243 18.77 -10.34 -7.60
CA PHE A 243 18.25 -9.71 -6.39
C PHE A 243 16.74 -9.89 -6.32
N GLY A 244 16.15 -9.64 -5.16
CA GLY A 244 14.71 -9.69 -4.94
C GLY A 244 14.37 -9.29 -3.52
N PHE A 245 13.09 -9.32 -3.18
CA PHE A 245 12.64 -9.15 -1.80
C PHE A 245 11.59 -10.20 -1.46
N ALA A 246 11.51 -10.56 -0.18
CA ALA A 246 10.52 -11.48 0.34
C ALA A 246 9.38 -10.73 1.02
N LEU A 247 8.15 -11.22 0.83
CA LEU A 247 6.97 -10.80 1.62
C LEU A 247 6.76 -11.67 2.87
N ALA A 248 7.42 -12.82 2.93
CA ALA A 248 7.28 -13.81 3.98
C ALA A 248 7.54 -13.28 5.42
N PRO A 249 8.55 -12.44 5.68
CA PRO A 249 8.77 -11.90 7.03
C PRO A 249 7.64 -11.01 7.58
N PHE A 250 6.69 -10.62 6.73
CA PHE A 250 5.68 -9.58 7.04
C PHE A 250 4.25 -10.11 7.07
N GLY A 251 4.07 -11.43 7.20
CA GLY A 251 2.75 -12.04 7.35
C GLY A 251 2.10 -12.53 6.05
N PHE A 252 2.65 -12.22 4.87
CA PHE A 252 2.21 -12.88 3.62
C PHE A 252 2.96 -14.20 3.41
N ARG A 253 2.72 -15.16 4.32
CA ARG A 253 3.08 -16.57 4.16
C ARG A 253 1.82 -17.40 4.07
N GLU A 254 1.96 -18.66 3.70
CA GLU A 254 0.84 -19.61 3.64
C GLU A 254 -0.02 -19.57 4.91
N LEU A 255 0.61 -19.66 6.09
CA LEU A 255 -0.09 -19.79 7.38
C LEU A 255 -0.86 -18.52 7.81
N PRO A 256 -0.27 -17.31 7.89
CA PRO A 256 -1.05 -16.13 8.28
C PRO A 256 -2.01 -15.67 7.18
N SER A 257 -1.68 -15.89 5.90
CA SER A 257 -2.57 -15.53 4.80
C SER A 257 -3.76 -16.50 4.66
N ALA A 258 -3.68 -17.73 5.20
CA ALA A 258 -4.79 -18.69 5.18
C ALA A 258 -5.98 -18.23 6.02
N ASN A 259 -5.75 -17.40 7.04
CA ASN A 259 -6.78 -16.87 7.91
C ASN A 259 -7.44 -15.59 7.40
N LEU A 260 -7.07 -15.14 6.19
CA LEU A 260 -7.67 -13.94 5.59
C LEU A 260 -9.11 -14.21 5.17
N LYS A 261 -10.01 -13.30 5.53
CA LYS A 261 -11.41 -13.37 5.11
C LYS A 261 -11.57 -12.84 3.69
N LEU A 262 -11.36 -13.72 2.71
CA LEU A 262 -11.51 -13.41 1.28
C LEU A 262 -12.99 -13.50 0.90
N THR A 263 -13.53 -12.40 0.37
CA THR A 263 -14.95 -12.30 0.00
C THR A 263 -15.24 -12.67 -1.44
N SER A 264 -14.22 -12.65 -2.32
CA SER A 264 -14.37 -12.90 -3.75
C SER A 264 -13.39 -13.98 -4.23
N PRO A 265 -13.76 -14.77 -5.26
CA PRO A 265 -12.88 -15.80 -5.81
C PRO A 265 -11.64 -15.21 -6.48
N GLU A 266 -11.73 -14.01 -7.05
CA GLU A 266 -10.60 -13.33 -7.68
C GLU A 266 -9.51 -12.99 -6.65
N LEU A 267 -9.91 -12.58 -5.44
CA LEU A 267 -8.98 -12.36 -4.32
C LEU A 267 -8.28 -13.65 -3.90
N ALA A 268 -8.99 -14.78 -3.92
CA ALA A 268 -8.42 -16.09 -3.60
C ALA A 268 -7.42 -16.56 -4.67
N ALA A 269 -7.76 -16.39 -5.96
CA ALA A 269 -6.86 -16.69 -7.06
C ALA A 269 -5.61 -15.80 -7.05
N ALA A 270 -5.79 -14.48 -6.86
CA ALA A 270 -4.70 -13.52 -6.74
C ALA A 270 -3.76 -13.82 -5.57
N ARG A 271 -4.32 -14.22 -4.42
CA ARG A 271 -3.52 -14.67 -3.27
C ARG A 271 -2.65 -15.87 -3.64
N ALA A 272 -3.23 -16.90 -4.24
CA ALA A 272 -2.50 -18.12 -4.62
C ALA A 272 -1.35 -17.80 -5.60
N MET A 273 -1.65 -17.04 -6.68
CA MET A 273 -0.65 -16.61 -7.65
C MET A 273 0.50 -15.80 -7.01
N CYS A 274 0.18 -14.90 -6.08
CA CYS A 274 1.22 -14.14 -5.37
C CYS A 274 2.08 -15.02 -4.45
N LEU A 275 1.48 -16.00 -3.77
CA LEU A 275 2.23 -16.94 -2.93
C LEU A 275 3.20 -17.77 -3.78
N ASP A 276 2.73 -18.33 -4.89
CA ASP A 276 3.57 -19.09 -5.83
C ASP A 276 4.72 -18.23 -6.38
N TYR A 277 4.42 -16.97 -6.74
CA TYR A 277 5.42 -16.02 -7.23
C TYR A 277 6.53 -15.77 -6.21
N PHE A 278 6.17 -15.38 -4.98
CA PHE A 278 7.16 -15.05 -3.95
C PHE A 278 7.86 -16.27 -3.37
N LEU A 279 7.24 -17.45 -3.41
CA LEU A 279 7.91 -18.71 -3.13
C LEU A 279 9.03 -18.94 -4.15
N ALA A 280 8.73 -18.80 -5.45
CA ALA A 280 9.74 -18.92 -6.50
C ALA A 280 10.85 -17.87 -6.39
N VAL A 281 10.54 -16.61 -6.07
CA VAL A 281 11.55 -15.58 -5.80
C VAL A 281 12.46 -15.97 -4.63
N THR A 282 11.91 -16.53 -3.56
CA THR A 282 12.69 -16.97 -2.39
C THR A 282 13.63 -18.14 -2.73
N HIS A 283 13.24 -19.02 -3.66
CA HIS A 283 14.11 -20.08 -4.17
C HIS A 283 15.18 -19.58 -5.16
N ALA A 284 14.85 -18.58 -5.97
CA ALA A 284 15.75 -18.03 -6.98
C ALA A 284 16.82 -17.09 -6.40
N VAL A 285 16.47 -16.32 -5.36
CA VAL A 285 17.30 -15.26 -4.79
C VAL A 285 18.00 -15.74 -3.52
N PRO A 286 19.34 -15.70 -3.46
CA PRO A 286 20.09 -15.99 -2.24
C PRO A 286 19.79 -15.01 -1.09
N GLU A 287 19.96 -15.45 0.16
CA GLU A 287 19.71 -14.60 1.34
C GLU A 287 20.53 -13.30 1.32
N GLU A 288 21.78 -13.35 0.83
CA GLU A 288 22.66 -12.18 0.74
C GLU A 288 22.17 -11.11 -0.27
N HIS A 289 21.32 -11.50 -1.21
CA HIS A 289 20.76 -10.64 -2.26
C HIS A 289 19.30 -10.23 -1.98
N LEU A 290 18.76 -10.61 -0.83
CA LEU A 290 17.46 -10.14 -0.38
C LEU A 290 17.55 -8.66 0.02
N CYS A 291 16.93 -7.83 -0.81
CA CYS A 291 16.81 -6.40 -0.61
C CYS A 291 15.73 -6.09 0.41
N PHE A 292 15.90 -4.94 1.07
CA PHE A 292 14.96 -4.42 2.05
C PHE A 292 14.76 -5.44 3.17
N GLY A 293 15.82 -5.83 3.86
CA GLY A 293 15.74 -6.75 5.00
C GLY A 293 15.25 -6.09 6.29
N TRP A 294 14.49 -4.98 6.24
CA TRP A 294 14.04 -4.19 7.41
C TRP A 294 13.30 -5.01 8.48
N SER A 295 12.96 -6.28 8.19
CA SER A 295 12.45 -7.26 9.14
C SER A 295 13.45 -7.71 10.20
N ARG A 296 14.77 -7.51 10.01
CA ARG A 296 15.80 -7.98 10.97
C ARG A 296 16.46 -6.84 11.75
N ALA A 297 16.44 -5.61 11.22
CA ALA A 297 16.94 -4.40 11.85
C ALA A 297 16.35 -3.15 11.16
N ALA A 298 16.28 -2.02 11.85
CA ALA A 298 15.90 -0.71 11.26
C ALA A 298 17.06 -0.06 10.45
N SER A 299 17.87 -0.90 9.81
CA SER A 299 19.00 -0.53 8.96
C SER A 299 18.82 -1.11 7.56
N PHE A 300 19.53 -0.57 6.58
CA PHE A 300 19.58 -1.20 5.26
C PHE A 300 20.18 -2.61 5.33
N SER A 301 19.64 -3.55 4.54
CA SER A 301 20.17 -4.90 4.42
C SER A 301 21.43 -4.96 3.53
N PRO A 302 22.25 -6.00 3.69
CA PRO A 302 23.40 -6.21 2.81
C PRO A 302 23.01 -6.29 1.33
N GLY A 303 21.83 -6.86 1.02
CA GLY A 303 21.36 -7.02 -0.36
C GLY A 303 21.06 -5.70 -1.07
N GLU A 304 20.38 -4.76 -0.40
CA GLU A 304 20.09 -3.45 -1.03
C GLU A 304 21.33 -2.57 -1.14
N LEU A 305 22.24 -2.62 -0.16
CA LEU A 305 23.54 -1.93 -0.25
C LEU A 305 24.40 -2.51 -1.37
N ALA A 306 24.39 -3.83 -1.56
CA ALA A 306 25.09 -4.48 -2.66
C ALA A 306 24.49 -4.12 -4.03
N LEU A 307 23.15 -4.06 -4.14
CA LEU A 307 22.48 -3.62 -5.37
C LEU A 307 22.81 -2.16 -5.70
N ALA A 308 22.68 -1.27 -4.71
CA ALA A 308 23.01 0.14 -4.88
C ALA A 308 24.48 0.34 -5.23
N GLY A 309 25.40 -0.38 -4.58
CA GLY A 309 26.82 -0.33 -4.88
C GLY A 309 27.14 -0.77 -6.32
N ARG A 310 26.51 -1.85 -6.80
CA ARG A 310 26.68 -2.32 -8.18
C ARG A 310 26.14 -1.32 -9.20
N VAL A 311 24.95 -0.77 -8.97
CA VAL A 311 24.36 0.27 -9.84
C VAL A 311 25.21 1.53 -9.84
N SER A 312 25.69 1.96 -8.68
CA SER A 312 26.55 3.15 -8.54
C SER A 312 27.87 2.97 -9.27
N THR A 313 28.49 1.80 -9.16
CA THR A 313 29.73 1.45 -9.87
C THR A 313 29.54 1.47 -11.39
N ASP A 314 28.43 0.92 -11.89
CA ASP A 314 28.11 0.93 -13.31
C ASP A 314 27.86 2.35 -13.86
N LEU A 315 27.34 3.24 -13.02
CA LEU A 315 27.11 4.65 -13.37
C LEU A 315 28.37 5.52 -13.19
N GLY A 316 29.49 4.94 -12.74
CA GLY A 316 30.75 5.66 -12.55
C GLY A 316 30.86 6.46 -11.25
N PHE A 317 29.99 6.23 -10.27
CA PHE A 317 30.12 6.83 -8.95
C PHE A 317 31.21 6.11 -8.15
N ASP A 318 32.21 6.86 -7.69
CA ASP A 318 33.30 6.30 -6.90
C ASP A 318 32.82 5.90 -5.50
N SER A 319 33.17 4.66 -5.14
CA SER A 319 32.95 4.09 -3.81
C SER A 319 33.98 4.55 -2.77
N ALA A 320 34.99 5.31 -3.22
CA ALA A 320 36.05 5.85 -2.40
C ALA A 320 35.59 7.17 -1.77
N GLU A 321 35.21 7.08 -0.50
CA GLU A 321 35.32 8.17 0.47
C GLU A 321 34.49 9.43 0.21
N VAL A 322 33.19 9.39 0.54
CA VAL A 322 32.58 10.56 1.19
C VAL A 322 32.99 10.54 2.67
N ARG A 323 34.27 10.82 2.94
CA ARG A 323 34.76 11.13 4.29
C ARG A 323 34.30 12.54 4.63
N SER A 324 33.06 12.69 5.13
CA SER A 324 32.74 13.91 5.87
C SER A 324 33.53 13.84 7.19
N GLU A 325 34.49 14.75 7.38
CA GLU A 325 35.25 14.89 8.61
C GLU A 325 34.28 14.92 9.82
N GLY A 326 34.44 13.96 10.75
CA GLY A 326 33.77 13.98 12.06
C GLY A 326 32.49 13.16 12.26
N VAL A 327 31.99 12.43 11.25
CA VAL A 327 30.81 11.54 11.40
C VAL A 327 31.24 10.07 11.25
N ALA A 328 30.71 9.18 12.12
CA ALA A 328 31.00 7.73 12.10
C ALA A 328 30.87 7.15 10.68
N PRO A 329 31.67 6.12 10.30
CA PRO A 329 31.71 5.62 8.93
C PRO A 329 30.36 5.02 8.52
N VAL A 330 29.57 5.80 7.77
CA VAL A 330 28.37 5.34 7.08
C VAL A 330 28.82 4.65 5.78
N PRO A 331 28.27 3.47 5.41
CA PRO A 331 28.54 2.91 4.09
C PRO A 331 28.14 3.95 3.03
N PRO A 332 29.02 4.32 2.08
CA PRO A 332 28.75 5.43 1.14
C PRO A 332 27.42 5.24 0.37
N PHE A 333 27.06 3.99 0.09
CA PHE A 333 25.83 3.63 -0.62
C PHE A 333 24.53 3.84 0.18
N ALA A 334 24.60 3.97 1.51
CA ALA A 334 23.40 4.22 2.32
C ALA A 334 22.86 5.64 2.08
N ARG A 335 23.73 6.64 1.88
CA ARG A 335 23.33 8.05 1.62
C ARG A 335 22.76 8.24 0.22
N LEU A 336 23.29 7.47 -0.75
CA LEU A 336 22.73 7.36 -2.09
C LEU A 336 21.33 6.71 -2.07
N LEU A 337 21.14 5.69 -1.24
CA LEU A 337 19.85 5.02 -1.08
C LEU A 337 18.83 5.81 -0.27
N THR A 338 19.21 6.68 0.67
CA THR A 338 18.26 7.60 1.35
C THR A 338 17.87 8.76 0.45
N GLY A 339 18.70 9.13 -0.52
CA GLY A 339 18.48 10.30 -1.36
C GLY A 339 18.91 11.61 -0.71
N GLU A 340 19.77 11.54 0.33
CA GLU A 340 20.54 12.69 0.78
C GLU A 340 21.50 13.16 -0.33
N GLU A 341 21.99 12.21 -1.12
CA GLU A 341 22.69 12.44 -2.37
C GLU A 341 21.80 11.93 -3.51
N PRO A 342 21.01 12.80 -4.16
CA PRO A 342 19.97 12.39 -5.10
C PRO A 342 20.49 11.95 -6.47
N GLU A 343 21.79 12.02 -6.72
CA GLU A 343 22.40 11.83 -8.03
C GLU A 343 22.06 10.44 -8.61
N VAL A 344 22.31 9.37 -7.86
CA VAL A 344 21.99 8.00 -8.29
C VAL A 344 20.49 7.79 -8.47
N LEU A 345 19.65 8.35 -7.60
CA LEU A 345 18.20 8.23 -7.70
C LEU A 345 17.62 9.04 -8.87
N THR A 346 18.31 10.10 -9.30
CA THR A 346 17.94 10.90 -10.46
C THR A 346 18.20 10.14 -11.76
N PHE A 347 19.37 9.48 -11.87
CA PHE A 347 19.68 8.62 -13.02
C PHE A 347 18.90 7.30 -13.03
N CYS A 348 18.51 6.81 -11.85
CA CYS A 348 17.83 5.54 -11.69
C CYS A 348 16.55 5.67 -10.83
N PRO A 349 15.48 6.29 -11.35
CA PRO A 349 14.23 6.50 -10.60
C PRO A 349 13.51 5.19 -10.26
N GLY A 350 13.81 4.11 -10.98
CA GLY A 350 13.32 2.76 -10.66
C GLY A 350 13.78 2.27 -9.28
N LEU A 351 14.98 2.69 -8.83
CA LEU A 351 15.51 2.32 -7.51
C LEU A 351 14.73 3.00 -6.39
N ALA A 352 14.41 4.29 -6.55
CA ALA A 352 13.54 5.02 -5.62
C ALA A 352 12.13 4.40 -5.57
N THR A 353 11.59 4.04 -6.73
CA THR A 353 10.28 3.39 -6.84
C THR A 353 10.27 2.03 -6.15
N LEU A 354 11.33 1.24 -6.30
CA LEU A 354 11.50 -0.04 -5.61
C LEU A 354 11.53 0.15 -4.10
N ARG A 355 12.41 1.03 -3.60
CA ARG A 355 12.58 1.32 -2.18
C ARG A 355 11.27 1.80 -1.53
N ASP A 356 10.65 2.83 -2.11
CA ASP A 356 9.45 3.45 -1.56
C ASP A 356 8.23 2.54 -1.71
N GLY A 357 8.12 1.86 -2.85
CA GLY A 357 7.06 0.90 -3.12
C GLY A 357 7.09 -0.26 -2.14
N VAL A 358 8.25 -0.91 -1.97
CA VAL A 358 8.39 -2.02 -1.01
C VAL A 358 8.12 -1.55 0.42
N PHE A 359 8.57 -0.36 0.81
CA PHE A 359 8.28 0.16 2.16
C PHE A 359 6.79 0.38 2.39
N LEU A 360 6.10 1.08 1.48
CA LEU A 360 4.66 1.34 1.59
C LEU A 360 3.85 0.05 1.55
N LEU A 361 4.17 -0.87 0.65
CA LEU A 361 3.46 -2.15 0.55
C LEU A 361 3.64 -2.97 1.82
N ARG A 362 4.84 -2.97 2.42
CA ARG A 362 5.06 -3.63 3.70
C ARG A 362 4.33 -2.99 4.86
N LEU A 363 4.25 -1.67 4.89
CA LEU A 363 3.42 -0.97 5.87
C LEU A 363 1.97 -1.48 5.81
N LEU A 364 1.44 -1.71 4.60
CA LEU A 364 0.08 -2.23 4.39
C LEU A 364 -0.06 -3.74 4.66
N LEU A 365 1.03 -4.50 4.63
CA LEU A 365 1.04 -5.93 4.98
C LEU A 365 1.01 -6.16 6.49
N CYS A 366 1.39 -5.16 7.29
CA CYS A 366 1.33 -5.30 8.75
C CYS A 366 -0.13 -5.48 9.21
N ALA A 367 -0.36 -6.54 9.98
CA ALA A 367 -1.67 -6.84 10.56
C ALA A 367 -1.95 -6.04 11.84
N ASP A 368 -0.89 -5.59 12.54
CA ASP A 368 -1.03 -4.87 13.79
C ASP A 368 -1.19 -3.36 13.54
N CYS A 369 -2.34 -2.82 13.95
CA CYS A 369 -2.68 -1.41 13.77
C CYS A 369 -1.92 -0.48 14.73
N ALA A 370 -1.29 -1.00 15.79
CA ALA A 370 -0.63 -0.20 16.83
C ALA A 370 0.54 0.64 16.32
N GLY A 371 1.05 0.34 15.13
CA GLY A 371 2.14 1.06 14.49
C GLY A 371 1.75 1.91 13.28
N LEU A 372 0.56 1.72 12.73
CA LEU A 372 0.19 2.40 11.49
C LEU A 372 0.00 3.91 11.74
N PRO A 373 0.20 4.75 10.70
CA PRO A 373 -0.15 6.17 10.78
C PRO A 373 -1.57 6.37 11.28
N PRO A 374 -1.83 7.42 12.08
CA PRO A 374 -3.17 7.67 12.60
C PRO A 374 -4.16 7.82 11.45
N ARG A 375 -5.38 7.35 11.68
CA ARG A 375 -6.46 7.45 10.69
C ARG A 375 -6.81 8.91 10.47
N ARG A 376 -6.48 9.42 9.29
CA ARG A 376 -6.74 10.79 8.85
C ARG A 376 -7.05 10.78 7.35
N ARG A 377 -7.55 11.90 6.84
CA ARG A 377 -7.70 12.09 5.40
C ARG A 377 -6.32 12.34 4.79
N TRP A 378 -5.66 11.26 4.39
CA TRP A 378 -4.35 11.31 3.76
C TRP A 378 -4.47 11.61 2.27
N LEU A 379 -3.68 12.59 1.82
CA LEU A 379 -3.45 12.84 0.42
C LEU A 379 -2.31 11.93 -0.10
N PRO A 380 -2.28 11.65 -1.41
CA PRO A 380 -1.19 10.90 -2.02
C PRO A 380 0.18 11.56 -1.82
N SER A 381 0.21 12.91 -1.71
CA SER A 381 1.40 13.68 -1.36
C SER A 381 1.89 13.39 0.06
N ASP A 382 0.98 13.14 0.99
CA ASP A 382 1.35 12.82 2.37
C ASP A 382 2.01 11.44 2.44
N ALA A 383 1.60 10.50 1.60
CA ALA A 383 2.22 9.18 1.51
C ALA A 383 3.60 9.18 0.81
N ALA A 384 4.10 10.32 0.35
CA ALA A 384 5.47 10.43 -0.14
C ALA A 384 6.46 10.25 1.02
N LEU A 385 7.44 9.36 0.83
CA LEU A 385 8.41 9.03 1.85
C LEU A 385 9.62 9.95 1.77
N ALA A 386 10.06 10.45 2.93
CA ALA A 386 11.32 11.16 3.08
C ALA A 386 12.24 10.32 3.97
N TRP A 387 13.39 9.93 3.43
CA TRP A 387 14.36 9.08 4.10
C TRP A 387 15.51 9.93 4.63
N ARG A 388 15.96 9.64 5.84
CA ARG A 388 17.13 10.28 6.44
C ARG A 388 17.97 9.23 7.15
N HIS A 389 19.28 9.38 7.05
CA HIS A 389 20.20 8.58 7.83
C HIS A 389 20.38 9.24 9.21
N GLU A 390 20.12 8.52 10.30
CA GLU A 390 20.39 9.02 11.65
C GLU A 390 21.71 8.44 12.18
N ALA A 391 22.57 9.33 12.67
CA ALA A 391 23.87 8.95 13.22
C ALA A 391 23.69 8.11 14.51
N MET A 392 24.55 7.10 14.65
CA MET A 392 24.48 6.10 15.72
C MET A 392 24.37 6.69 17.13
N LYS A 393 23.25 6.49 17.82
CA LYS A 393 23.20 6.46 19.29
C LYS A 393 23.07 5.00 19.74
N GLY A 394 24.19 4.40 20.19
CA GLY A 394 24.19 3.06 20.78
C GLY A 394 24.48 1.88 19.84
N GLY A 395 25.16 2.09 18.70
CA GLY A 395 25.74 0.99 17.90
C GLY A 395 24.81 0.31 16.88
N LYS A 396 23.65 0.90 16.57
CA LYS A 396 22.80 0.50 15.44
C LYS A 396 22.64 1.71 14.51
N ALA A 397 22.96 1.54 13.23
CA ALA A 397 22.69 2.55 12.21
C ALA A 397 21.18 2.54 11.94
N ASP A 398 20.49 3.64 12.24
CA ASP A 398 19.03 3.74 12.14
C ASP A 398 18.67 4.59 10.91
N VAL A 399 17.78 4.05 10.07
CA VAL A 399 17.18 4.79 8.96
C VAL A 399 15.85 5.34 9.44
N ALA A 400 15.71 6.66 9.44
CA ALA A 400 14.47 7.33 9.76
C ALA A 400 13.65 7.56 8.49
N VAL A 401 12.45 6.99 8.46
CA VAL A 401 11.49 7.20 7.36
C VAL A 401 10.37 8.09 7.85
N ARG A 402 10.12 9.19 7.13
CA ARG A 402 9.00 10.08 7.39
C ARG A 402 7.99 9.98 6.26
N GLY A 403 6.72 9.99 6.63
CA GLY A 403 5.60 9.97 5.70
C GLY A 403 4.32 10.26 6.47
N PHE A 404 3.22 10.44 5.75
CA PHE A 404 1.91 10.77 6.30
C PHE A 404 1.98 12.02 7.19
N GLY A 405 2.25 13.19 6.58
CA GLY A 405 2.35 14.46 7.28
C GLY A 405 3.64 14.63 8.09
N GLN A 406 4.76 14.09 7.57
CA GLN A 406 6.09 14.14 8.20
C GLN A 406 6.19 13.41 9.56
N ALA A 407 5.25 12.53 9.88
CA ALA A 407 5.34 11.66 11.04
C ALA A 407 6.49 10.65 10.85
N ALA A 408 7.26 10.41 11.90
CA ALA A 408 8.25 9.33 11.91
C ALA A 408 7.50 7.99 11.82
N LEU A 409 7.72 7.26 10.74
CA LEU A 409 7.19 5.92 10.55
C LEU A 409 8.09 4.94 11.27
N ASN A 410 7.52 4.19 12.19
CA ASN A 410 8.30 3.28 13.00
C ASN A 410 8.69 2.04 12.17
N VAL A 411 9.94 2.00 11.73
CA VAL A 411 10.50 0.89 10.94
C VAL A 411 10.42 -0.44 11.70
N TRP A 412 10.39 -0.42 13.03
CA TRP A 412 10.26 -1.62 13.87
C TRP A 412 8.91 -2.32 13.76
N ILE A 413 7.87 -1.66 13.25
CA ILE A 413 6.58 -2.29 12.96
C ILE A 413 6.72 -3.31 11.81
N LEU A 414 7.74 -3.14 10.99
CA LEU A 414 8.09 -4.03 9.90
C LEU A 414 8.95 -5.21 10.40
N VAL A 415 9.45 -5.17 11.64
CA VAL A 415 10.15 -6.30 12.26
C VAL A 415 9.11 -7.24 12.86
N PRO A 416 8.95 -8.48 12.36
CA PRO A 416 8.10 -9.45 13.05
C PRO A 416 8.59 -9.61 14.48
N ARG A 417 7.70 -9.37 15.46
CA ARG A 417 7.99 -9.70 16.84
C ARG A 417 8.19 -11.21 16.90
N ILE A 418 9.46 -11.64 16.97
CA ILE A 418 9.77 -12.94 17.52
C ILE A 418 9.33 -12.83 18.98
N GLU A 419 8.12 -13.29 19.28
CA GLU A 419 7.77 -13.59 20.65
C GLU A 419 8.88 -14.49 21.15
N LYS A 420 9.69 -13.98 22.10
CA LYS A 420 10.56 -14.86 22.86
C LYS A 420 9.64 -15.97 23.37
N PRO A 421 9.95 -17.26 23.14
CA PRO A 421 9.13 -18.32 23.70
C PRO A 421 8.96 -17.99 25.17
N ASN A 422 7.69 -17.83 25.59
CA ASN A 422 7.36 -17.38 26.93
C ASN A 422 8.28 -18.06 27.93
N GLY A 423 8.91 -17.28 28.81
CA GLY A 423 9.89 -17.74 29.80
C GLY A 423 9.41 -18.87 30.73
N LEU A 424 8.17 -19.32 30.59
CA LEU A 424 7.61 -20.53 31.16
C LEU A 424 8.26 -21.83 30.65
N LEU A 425 8.78 -21.88 29.42
CA LEU A 425 9.54 -23.05 28.94
C LEU A 425 11.04 -22.99 29.25
N ALA A 426 11.61 -21.78 29.34
CA ALA A 426 12.99 -21.61 29.78
C ALA A 426 13.18 -22.03 31.26
N GLY A 427 12.18 -21.77 32.11
CA GLY A 427 12.18 -22.26 33.50
C GLY A 427 11.96 -23.78 33.63
N PHE A 428 11.27 -24.41 32.69
CA PHE A 428 10.96 -25.85 32.75
C PHE A 428 12.18 -26.72 32.37
N VAL A 429 12.99 -26.28 31.41
CA VAL A 429 14.23 -26.99 31.03
C VAL A 429 15.35 -26.76 32.07
N GLN A 430 15.35 -25.62 32.75
CA GLN A 430 16.33 -25.34 33.81
C GLN A 430 15.97 -26.02 35.15
N GLY A 431 14.71 -26.43 35.33
CA GLY A 431 14.24 -27.23 36.48
C GLY A 431 14.42 -28.75 36.35
N LEU A 432 14.74 -29.26 35.15
CA LEU A 432 14.92 -30.69 34.88
C LEU A 432 16.37 -31.18 35.03
N VAL A 433 17.32 -30.28 35.31
CA VAL A 433 18.76 -30.60 35.52
C VAL A 433 19.27 -30.16 36.91
N GLY A 434 18.39 -29.67 37.78
CA GLY A 434 18.76 -29.17 39.13
C GLY A 434 17.90 -29.76 40.23
N GLY A 435 18.05 -31.05 40.52
CA GLY A 435 17.43 -31.67 41.69
C GLY A 435 18.07 -31.16 42.98
N LYS A 436 17.33 -30.34 43.75
CA LYS A 436 17.54 -30.19 45.18
C LYS A 436 16.19 -30.06 45.87
N GLU A 437 15.92 -31.04 46.73
CA GLU A 437 14.72 -31.17 47.54
C GLU A 437 14.51 -29.94 48.45
N SER A 438 13.28 -29.43 48.51
CA SER A 438 12.65 -29.01 49.77
C SER A 438 11.14 -28.87 49.59
N GLY A 439 10.39 -29.42 50.54
CA GLY A 439 8.94 -29.61 50.49
C GLY A 439 8.11 -28.36 50.76
N GLY A 440 6.83 -28.43 50.38
CA GLY A 440 5.83 -27.43 50.72
C GLY A 440 4.49 -27.74 50.06
N ALA A 441 3.53 -28.20 50.86
CA ALA A 441 2.18 -28.57 50.45
C ALA A 441 1.36 -27.37 49.91
N GLY A 442 0.47 -27.62 48.93
CA GLY A 442 -0.56 -26.62 48.58
C GLY A 442 -1.34 -26.85 47.29
N ARG A 443 -2.47 -27.57 47.42
CA ARG A 443 -3.75 -27.39 46.69
C ARG A 443 -3.75 -27.40 45.15
N THR A 444 -4.24 -28.51 44.62
CA THR A 444 -4.66 -28.73 43.24
C THR A 444 -5.94 -27.95 42.89
N THR A 445 -5.87 -27.13 41.85
CA THR A 445 -7.03 -26.75 41.03
C THR A 445 -6.65 -26.97 39.57
N ARG A 446 -7.31 -27.95 38.91
CA ARG A 446 -7.14 -28.23 37.47
C ARG A 446 -7.98 -27.25 36.66
N PRO A 447 -7.43 -26.54 35.66
CA PRO A 447 -8.21 -26.09 34.53
C PRO A 447 -8.20 -27.14 33.41
N ARG A 448 -9.36 -27.28 32.77
CA ARG A 448 -9.65 -28.16 31.63
C ARG A 448 -8.67 -27.95 30.48
N ALA A 449 -8.10 -29.05 29.98
CA ALA A 449 -7.42 -29.10 28.70
C ALA A 449 -8.43 -28.84 27.58
N THR A 450 -8.13 -27.89 26.70
CA THR A 450 -8.73 -27.80 25.36
C THR A 450 -7.66 -28.24 24.36
N GLU A 451 -8.04 -29.20 23.52
CA GLU A 451 -7.21 -29.83 22.52
C GLU A 451 -6.85 -28.82 21.41
N SER A 452 -5.75 -28.09 21.57
CA SER A 452 -5.08 -27.41 20.44
C SER A 452 -3.56 -27.29 20.60
N GLY A 453 -2.98 -27.83 21.68
CA GLY A 453 -1.55 -27.70 21.98
C GLY A 453 -0.64 -28.82 21.50
N ALA A 454 -1.19 -29.91 20.93
CA ALA A 454 -0.41 -31.13 20.66
C ALA A 454 0.25 -31.20 19.26
N THR A 455 -0.09 -30.32 18.32
CA THR A 455 0.43 -30.38 16.94
C THR A 455 1.56 -29.39 16.65
N ALA A 456 1.87 -28.45 17.56
CA ALA A 456 2.93 -27.45 17.34
C ALA A 456 4.36 -27.94 17.68
N ALA A 457 4.51 -29.09 18.35
CA ALA A 457 5.81 -29.58 18.81
C ALA A 457 6.45 -30.67 17.90
N ALA A 458 5.77 -31.11 16.84
CA ALA A 458 6.23 -32.23 16.00
C ALA A 458 6.78 -31.84 14.62
N LEU A 459 6.88 -30.55 14.28
CA LEU A 459 7.27 -30.07 12.93
C LEU A 459 8.45 -29.09 12.94
N LEU A 460 9.33 -29.20 13.94
CA LEU A 460 10.64 -28.54 13.99
C LEU A 460 11.76 -29.60 14.10
N ALA A 461 11.78 -30.52 13.14
CA ALA A 461 12.91 -31.39 12.84
C ALA A 461 13.18 -31.34 11.33
#